data_AF-A0A821GG67-F1
#
_entry.id   AF-A0A821GG67-F1
#
_cell.length_a   1.000
_cell.length_b   1.000
_cell.length_c   1.000
_cell.angle_alpha   90.00
_cell.angle_beta   90.00
_cell.angle_gamma   90.00
#
_symmetry.space_group_name_H-M   'P 1'
#
loop_
_entity.id
_entity.type
_entity.pdbx_description
1 polymer ?
#
loop_
_entity_poly.entity_id
_entity_poly.type
_entity_poly.pdbx_seq_one_letter_code
_entity_poly.pdbx_strand_id
1 'polypeptide(L)'
;MFDALIEIYPIEKNIKFSFRILYVDEDGNPTKSYSLGPGGRVESVDATITSENLREGPRSGRGYSNDVGKTIRSSDGYLEKDEVGHLIGDAIGGPRNKIYNFIPQSPKSNKSYYNHNEKITSDYLKSQHEQGNDSAWVKTKIKLYYHDANRNRPTYISNSTEHNVQPHMALFSSPSCLPRTQQTSPILNSRTSANSVTCWRYHETGHYSSECPLNETEYSLETPMTAKQPLSGRSNA
;
A
#
# COMPACT_ATOMS: atom_id res chain seq x y z
N MET A 1 6.57 -20.06 15.06
CA MET A 1 7.91 -19.42 15.11
C MET A 1 8.31 -19.22 13.66
N PHE A 2 8.48 -17.99 13.18
CA PHE A 2 8.75 -17.73 11.76
C PHE A 2 10.26 -17.78 11.49
N ASP A 3 10.71 -18.70 10.65
CA ASP A 3 12.09 -18.73 10.18
C ASP A 3 12.27 -17.74 9.01
N ALA A 4 13.32 -16.93 9.08
CA ALA A 4 13.68 -16.02 8.01
C ALA A 4 14.71 -16.71 7.10
N LEU A 5 14.33 -16.96 5.85
CA LEU A 5 15.25 -17.46 4.83
C LEU A 5 15.87 -16.29 4.08
N ILE A 6 17.19 -16.33 3.88
CA ILE A 6 17.93 -15.38 3.05
C ILE A 6 18.31 -16.10 1.76
N GLU A 7 17.73 -15.65 0.65
CA GLU A 7 18.09 -16.12 -0.68
C GLU A 7 19.04 -15.14 -1.35
N ILE A 8 20.09 -15.66 -2.00
CA ILE A 8 21.12 -14.89 -2.68
C ILE A 8 21.12 -15.32 -4.15
N TYR A 9 20.82 -14.38 -5.06
CA TYR A 9 20.79 -14.64 -6.50
C TYR A 9 21.91 -13.88 -7.22
N PRO A 10 22.68 -14.54 -8.12
CA PRO A 10 23.59 -13.84 -9.02
C PRO A 10 22.80 -13.21 -10.17
N ILE A 11 23.03 -11.93 -10.44
CA ILE A 11 22.52 -11.26 -11.65
C ILE A 11 23.62 -11.32 -12.73
N GLU A 12 23.30 -11.89 -13.90
CA GLU A 12 24.29 -12.11 -14.96
C GLU A 12 24.92 -10.80 -15.48
N LYS A 13 26.22 -10.91 -15.82
CA LYS A 13 27.13 -9.93 -16.44
C LYS A 13 27.78 -8.85 -15.56
N ASN A 14 27.37 -8.68 -14.30
CA ASN A 14 28.11 -7.93 -13.29
C ASN A 14 27.72 -8.50 -11.93
N ILE A 15 28.67 -8.85 -11.06
CA ILE A 15 28.41 -9.48 -9.75
C ILE A 15 27.54 -8.55 -8.89
N LYS A 16 26.22 -8.63 -9.08
CA LYS A 16 25.20 -7.97 -8.29
C LYS A 16 24.41 -9.09 -7.63
N PHE A 17 24.38 -9.04 -6.31
CA PHE A 17 23.58 -9.93 -5.50
C PHE A 17 22.26 -9.22 -5.21
N SER A 18 21.14 -9.91 -5.42
CA SER A 18 19.87 -9.52 -4.81
C SER A 18 19.67 -10.36 -3.55
N PHE A 19 19.20 -9.71 -2.49
CA PHE A 19 18.85 -10.36 -1.24
C PHE A 19 17.34 -10.35 -1.08
N ARG A 20 16.78 -11.50 -0.76
CA ARG A 20 15.36 -11.63 -0.42
C ARG A 20 15.23 -12.18 0.99
N ILE A 21 14.39 -11.54 1.80
CA ILE A 21 14.01 -12.02 3.13
C ILE A 21 12.61 -12.60 3.02
N LEU A 22 12.49 -13.91 3.26
CA LEU A 22 11.21 -14.63 3.22
C LEU A 22 10.73 -14.95 4.63
N TYR A 23 9.44 -14.71 4.86
CA TYR A 23 8.67 -15.23 5.97
C TYR A 23 7.75 -16.31 5.44
N VAL A 24 7.81 -17.51 6.01
CA VAL A 24 7.00 -18.65 5.58
C VAL A 24 6.00 -19.05 6.65
N ASP A 25 4.83 -19.57 6.25
CA ASP A 25 3.90 -20.23 7.18
C ASP A 25 4.41 -21.61 7.60
N GLU A 26 3.60 -22.34 8.38
CA GLU A 26 3.94 -23.68 8.89
C GLU A 26 4.14 -24.70 7.76
N ASP A 27 3.52 -24.48 6.60
CA ASP A 27 3.65 -25.30 5.40
C ASP A 27 4.83 -24.87 4.51
N GLY A 28 5.57 -23.84 4.91
CA GLY A 28 6.70 -23.31 4.15
C GLY A 28 6.32 -22.35 3.02
N ASN A 29 5.06 -21.91 2.91
CA ASN A 29 4.65 -20.97 1.88
C ASN A 29 5.00 -19.53 2.28
N PRO A 30 5.57 -18.73 1.37
CA PRO A 30 5.95 -17.35 1.68
C PRO A 30 4.71 -16.47 1.95
N THR A 31 4.60 -16.00 3.19
CA THR A 31 3.58 -15.04 3.62
C THR A 31 4.04 -13.61 3.44
N LYS A 32 5.35 -13.33 3.55
CA LYS A 32 5.93 -12.01 3.32
C LYS A 32 7.32 -12.15 2.69
N SER A 33 7.63 -11.30 1.72
CA SER A 33 8.90 -11.28 1.01
C SER A 33 9.37 -9.85 0.87
N TYR A 34 10.59 -9.56 1.31
CA TYR A 34 11.23 -8.25 1.16
C TYR A 34 12.39 -8.38 0.19
N SER A 35 12.35 -7.62 -0.91
CA SER A 35 13.48 -7.50 -1.84
C SER A 35 14.35 -6.35 -1.41
N LEU A 36 15.65 -6.61 -1.19
CA LEU A 36 16.61 -5.59 -0.81
C LEU A 36 17.54 -5.25 -1.97
N GLY A 37 17.71 -3.95 -2.19
CA GLY A 37 18.64 -3.38 -3.15
C GLY A 37 20.01 -3.08 -2.54
N PRO A 38 20.87 -2.36 -3.29
CA PRO A 38 22.15 -1.89 -2.81
C PRO A 38 22.02 -1.12 -1.48
N GLY A 39 22.98 -1.32 -0.58
CA GLY A 39 22.97 -0.67 0.75
C GLY A 39 21.93 -1.25 1.72
N GLY A 40 21.27 -2.36 1.38
CA GLY A 40 20.30 -3.02 2.27
C GLY A 40 18.95 -2.32 2.35
N ARG A 41 18.68 -1.35 1.47
CA ARG A 41 17.38 -0.67 1.37
C ARG A 41 16.34 -1.59 0.73
N VAL A 42 15.08 -1.37 1.06
CA VAL A 42 13.98 -2.20 0.56
C VAL A 42 13.52 -1.66 -0.78
N GLU A 43 13.45 -2.50 -1.81
CA GLU A 43 12.97 -2.10 -3.15
C GLU A 43 11.54 -2.57 -3.40
N SER A 44 11.16 -3.72 -2.82
CA SER A 44 9.79 -4.19 -2.87
C SER A 44 9.42 -5.06 -1.69
N VAL A 45 8.12 -5.14 -1.42
CA VAL A 45 7.52 -6.05 -0.46
C VAL A 45 6.35 -6.75 -1.14
N ASP A 46 6.30 -8.07 -1.07
CA ASP A 46 5.14 -8.88 -1.42
C ASP A 46 4.64 -9.55 -0.14
N ALA A 47 3.36 -9.40 0.20
CA ALA A 47 2.81 -10.01 1.40
C ALA A 47 1.41 -10.56 1.16
N THR A 48 1.16 -11.79 1.63
CA THR A 48 -0.17 -12.39 1.79
C THR A 48 -0.57 -12.23 3.25
N ILE A 49 -1.72 -11.60 3.47
CA ILE A 49 -2.24 -11.24 4.79
C ILE A 49 -3.56 -11.96 5.01
N THR A 50 -3.66 -12.73 6.09
CA THR A 50 -4.88 -13.43 6.53
C THR A 50 -5.39 -12.86 7.86
N SER A 51 -6.57 -13.31 8.32
CA SER A 51 -7.12 -12.95 9.63
C SER A 51 -6.15 -13.28 10.77
N GLU A 52 -5.41 -14.38 10.68
CA GLU A 52 -4.40 -14.80 11.67
C GLU A 52 -3.21 -13.83 11.80
N ASN A 53 -2.97 -13.00 10.77
CA ASN A 53 -1.93 -11.98 10.84
C ASN A 53 -2.37 -10.71 11.59
N LEU A 54 -3.68 -10.54 11.79
CA LEU A 54 -4.21 -9.35 12.45
C LEU A 54 -3.80 -9.33 13.91
N ARG A 55 -3.33 -8.18 14.37
CA ARG A 55 -3.04 -8.00 15.80
C ARG A 55 -4.29 -7.59 16.54
N GLU A 56 -4.63 -8.36 17.56
CA GLU A 56 -5.69 -8.01 18.50
C GLU A 56 -5.26 -6.90 19.47
N GLY A 57 -6.24 -6.08 19.87
CA GLY A 57 -6.08 -5.07 20.90
C GLY A 57 -5.69 -3.68 20.39
N PRO A 58 -5.76 -2.66 21.27
CA PRO A 58 -5.31 -1.31 20.95
C PRO A 58 -3.84 -1.37 20.57
N ARG A 59 -3.43 -0.57 19.57
CA ARG A 59 -2.02 -0.41 19.19
C ARG A 59 -1.19 -0.28 20.46
N SER A 60 -0.43 -1.33 20.78
CA SER A 60 0.34 -1.33 22.01
C SER A 60 1.26 -0.11 21.96
N GLY A 61 1.07 0.78 22.94
CA GLY A 61 1.48 2.19 22.90
C GLY A 61 2.98 2.44 22.98
N ARG A 62 3.81 1.58 22.39
CA ARG A 62 5.24 1.82 22.22
C ARG A 62 5.55 1.56 20.76
N GLY A 63 6.11 2.57 20.11
CA GLY A 63 6.53 2.49 18.72
C GLY A 63 7.53 1.37 18.48
N TYR A 64 7.99 1.25 17.23
CA TYR A 64 9.15 0.45 16.87
C TYR A 64 10.29 0.62 17.88
N SER A 65 11.14 -0.41 18.02
CA SER A 65 12.28 -0.36 18.95
C SER A 65 13.09 0.93 18.72
N ASN A 66 13.57 1.55 19.81
CA ASN A 66 14.34 2.80 19.74
C ASN A 66 15.50 2.70 18.73
N ASP A 67 16.11 1.52 18.58
CA ASP A 67 17.24 1.30 17.68
C ASP A 67 16.83 1.32 16.20
N VAL A 68 15.70 0.70 15.84
CA VAL A 68 15.11 0.83 14.48
C VAL A 68 14.82 2.30 14.18
N GLY A 69 14.18 2.99 15.12
CA GLY A 69 13.85 4.40 14.95
C GLY A 69 15.08 5.29 14.75
N LYS A 70 16.12 5.07 15.56
CA LYS A 70 17.40 5.77 15.42
C LYS A 70 18.05 5.48 14.06
N THR A 71 18.08 4.21 13.66
CA THR A 71 18.75 3.80 12.41
C THR A 71 18.08 4.41 11.18
N ILE A 72 16.74 4.45 11.14
CA ILE A 72 16.01 5.09 10.04
C ILE A 72 16.23 6.62 10.04
N ARG A 73 16.22 7.26 11.22
CA ARG A 73 16.46 8.70 11.34
C ARG A 73 17.88 9.13 10.97
N SER A 74 18.86 8.25 11.16
CA SER A 74 20.25 8.47 10.74
C SER A 74 20.51 8.09 9.29
N SER A 75 19.50 7.64 8.54
CA SER A 75 19.68 7.16 7.18
C SER A 75 19.75 8.29 6.16
N ASP A 76 20.56 8.08 5.11
CA ASP A 76 20.72 9.07 4.04
C ASP A 76 19.40 9.42 3.35
N GLY A 77 19.16 10.72 3.27
CA GLY A 77 17.97 11.31 2.68
C GLY A 77 16.79 11.49 3.64
N TYR A 78 16.89 11.07 4.91
CA TYR A 78 15.89 11.39 5.93
C TYR A 78 15.73 12.92 6.08
N LEU A 79 14.50 13.41 6.06
CA LEU A 79 14.18 14.82 6.30
C LEU A 79 13.74 15.02 7.74
N GLU A 80 14.05 16.16 8.36
CA GLU A 80 13.70 16.45 9.76
C GLU A 80 12.21 16.21 10.09
N LYS A 81 11.32 16.47 9.13
CA LYS A 81 9.87 16.28 9.26
C LYS A 81 9.38 14.88 8.89
N ASP A 82 10.25 14.00 8.40
CA ASP A 82 9.85 12.63 8.10
C ASP A 82 9.50 11.87 9.38
N GLU A 83 8.68 10.85 9.21
CA GLU A 83 8.37 9.82 10.18
C GLU A 83 9.02 8.51 9.76
N VAL A 84 9.04 7.56 10.69
CA VAL A 84 9.44 6.18 10.43
C VAL A 84 8.19 5.43 9.99
N GLY A 85 7.97 5.35 8.68
CA GLY A 85 6.82 4.72 8.05
C GLY A 85 6.96 3.21 7.98
N HIS A 86 5.88 2.48 8.25
CA HIS A 86 5.85 1.02 8.09
C HIS A 86 5.48 0.66 6.65
N LEU A 87 6.15 -0.34 6.07
CA LEU A 87 5.77 -0.92 4.79
C LEU A 87 4.57 -1.85 4.96
N ILE A 88 4.68 -2.83 5.85
CA ILE A 88 3.52 -3.59 6.35
C ILE A 88 3.20 -3.08 7.74
N GLY A 89 1.97 -2.60 7.90
CA GLY A 89 1.48 -2.03 9.14
C GLY A 89 1.41 -3.03 10.29
N ASP A 90 1.59 -2.56 11.52
CA ASP A 90 1.53 -3.39 12.73
C ASP A 90 0.16 -4.09 12.87
N ALA A 91 -0.94 -3.40 12.55
CA ALA A 91 -2.29 -3.97 12.69
C ALA A 91 -2.54 -5.17 11.76
N ILE A 92 -1.80 -5.26 10.66
CA ILE A 92 -1.91 -6.33 9.64
C ILE A 92 -0.71 -7.28 9.68
N GLY A 93 -0.02 -7.37 10.83
CA GLY A 93 1.03 -8.35 11.06
C GLY A 93 2.42 -7.95 10.58
N GLY A 94 2.66 -6.66 10.36
CA GLY A 94 3.97 -6.12 10.03
C GLY A 94 4.97 -6.24 11.20
N PRO A 95 6.24 -6.62 10.95
CA PRO A 95 7.22 -6.73 12.02
C PRO A 95 7.67 -5.34 12.53
N ARG A 96 7.75 -5.18 13.85
CA ARG A 96 8.08 -3.88 14.52
C ARG A 96 9.57 -3.66 14.81
N ASN A 97 10.36 -4.72 14.78
CA ASN A 97 11.77 -4.74 15.17
C ASN A 97 12.69 -5.10 14.01
N LYS A 98 12.19 -4.97 12.77
CA LYS A 98 12.91 -5.35 11.56
C LYS A 98 13.07 -4.13 10.68
N ILE A 99 14.31 -3.64 10.57
CA ILE A 99 14.63 -2.38 9.88
C ILE A 99 14.13 -2.34 8.43
N TYR A 100 14.11 -3.47 7.73
CA TYR A 100 13.60 -3.59 6.36
C TYR A 100 12.07 -3.49 6.23
N ASN A 101 11.32 -3.34 7.32
CA ASN A 101 9.90 -3.02 7.26
C ASN A 101 9.65 -1.51 7.45
N PHE A 102 10.71 -0.70 7.50
CA PHE A 102 10.63 0.72 7.78
C PHE A 102 11.35 1.56 6.75
N ILE A 103 10.81 2.76 6.52
CA ILE A 103 11.39 3.76 5.63
C ILE A 103 11.22 5.17 6.20
N PRO A 104 12.08 6.13 5.82
CA PRO A 104 11.78 7.54 5.95
C PRO A 104 10.56 7.89 5.08
N GLN A 105 9.53 8.48 5.67
CA GLN A 105 8.30 8.83 4.96
C GLN A 105 7.70 10.13 5.50
N SER A 106 7.15 10.99 4.63
CA SER A 106 6.50 12.20 5.12
C SER A 106 5.22 11.87 5.92
N PRO A 107 4.84 12.67 6.95
CA PRO A 107 3.66 12.42 7.76
C PRO A 107 2.37 12.28 6.94
N LYS A 108 2.23 13.11 5.90
CA LYS A 108 1.09 13.06 4.98
C LYS A 108 1.03 11.73 4.22
N SER A 109 2.17 11.27 3.71
CA SER A 109 2.25 9.99 2.98
C SER A 109 2.03 8.81 3.92
N ASN A 110 2.64 8.82 5.11
CA ASN A 110 2.50 7.77 6.12
C ASN A 110 1.04 7.62 6.56
N LYS A 111 0.36 8.74 6.87
CA LYS A 111 -1.07 8.73 7.22
C LYS A 111 -1.96 8.26 6.06
N SER A 112 -1.67 8.70 4.83
CA SER A 112 -2.43 8.26 3.65
C SER A 112 -2.28 6.75 3.44
N TYR A 113 -1.06 6.24 3.56
CA TYR A 113 -0.74 4.82 3.39
C TYR A 113 -1.45 3.95 4.44
N TYR A 114 -1.42 4.37 5.71
CA TYR A 114 -2.18 3.72 6.79
C TYR A 114 -3.66 3.58 6.45
N ASN A 115 -4.29 4.68 6.03
CA ASN A 115 -5.74 4.69 5.76
C ASN A 115 -6.12 3.79 4.58
N HIS A 116 -5.33 3.80 3.49
CA HIS A 116 -5.70 3.09 2.27
C HIS A 116 -5.32 1.60 2.28
N ASN A 117 -4.26 1.23 2.99
CA ASN A 117 -3.76 -0.15 2.94
C ASN A 117 -4.02 -0.87 4.25
N GLU A 118 -3.50 -0.36 5.36
CA GLU A 118 -3.59 -1.05 6.65
C GLU A 118 -5.04 -1.11 7.15
N LYS A 119 -5.76 0.02 7.14
CA LYS A 119 -7.13 0.07 7.65
C LYS A 119 -8.10 -0.75 6.78
N ILE A 120 -8.09 -0.55 5.46
CA ILE A 120 -9.00 -1.28 4.54
C ILE A 120 -8.73 -2.79 4.60
N THR A 121 -7.47 -3.21 4.61
CA THR A 121 -7.10 -4.64 4.72
C THR A 121 -7.57 -5.22 6.04
N SER A 122 -7.31 -4.53 7.16
CA SER A 122 -7.76 -4.97 8.48
C SER A 122 -9.27 -5.09 8.54
N ASP A 123 -10.01 -4.07 8.08
CA ASP A 123 -11.48 -4.06 8.15
C ASP A 123 -12.08 -5.19 7.29
N TYR A 124 -11.55 -5.42 6.09
CA TYR A 124 -11.97 -6.51 5.22
C TYR A 124 -11.74 -7.88 5.88
N LEU A 125 -10.53 -8.16 6.35
CA LEU A 125 -10.19 -9.46 6.94
C LEU A 125 -10.97 -9.73 8.23
N LYS A 126 -11.20 -8.70 9.06
CA LYS A 126 -12.08 -8.81 10.24
C LYS A 126 -13.50 -9.18 9.84
N SER A 127 -14.07 -8.46 8.87
CA SER A 127 -15.41 -8.75 8.37
C SER A 127 -15.53 -10.17 7.80
N GLN A 128 -14.51 -10.67 7.13
CA GLN A 128 -14.51 -12.05 6.61
C GLN A 128 -14.43 -13.08 7.74
N HIS A 129 -13.57 -12.85 8.73
CA HIS A 129 -13.45 -13.71 9.91
C HIS A 129 -14.77 -13.77 10.71
N GLU A 130 -15.43 -12.63 10.93
CA GLU A 130 -16.75 -12.57 11.58
C GLU A 130 -17.84 -13.35 10.83
N GLN A 131 -17.69 -13.50 9.51
CA GLN A 131 -18.58 -14.31 8.66
C GLN A 131 -18.17 -15.80 8.63
N GLY A 132 -17.15 -16.21 9.38
CA GLY A 132 -16.61 -17.57 9.37
C GLY A 132 -15.77 -17.91 8.12
N ASN A 133 -15.37 -16.90 7.32
CA ASN A 133 -14.50 -17.10 6.17
C ASN A 133 -13.02 -16.91 6.55
N ASP A 134 -12.46 -17.91 7.22
CA ASP A 134 -11.04 -17.91 7.64
C ASP A 134 -10.07 -18.10 6.47
N SER A 135 -10.57 -18.47 5.29
CA SER A 135 -9.77 -18.59 4.06
C SER A 135 -9.55 -17.28 3.32
N ALA A 136 -10.10 -16.17 3.82
CA ALA A 136 -9.93 -14.86 3.24
C ALA A 136 -8.48 -14.37 3.36
N TRP A 137 -7.97 -13.79 2.28
CA TRP A 137 -6.63 -13.24 2.22
C TRP A 137 -6.59 -11.95 1.40
N VAL A 138 -5.62 -11.10 1.73
CA VAL A 138 -5.25 -9.91 0.96
C VAL A 138 -3.78 -10.03 0.58
N LYS A 139 -3.49 -10.00 -0.71
CA LYS A 139 -2.11 -9.87 -1.20
C LYS A 139 -1.82 -8.41 -1.48
N THR A 140 -0.76 -7.89 -0.90
CA THR A 140 -0.26 -6.53 -1.14
C THR A 140 1.13 -6.60 -1.76
N LYS A 141 1.35 -5.75 -2.76
CA LYS A 141 2.65 -5.56 -3.41
C LYS A 141 3.03 -4.10 -3.33
N ILE A 142 4.12 -3.81 -2.64
CA ILE A 142 4.66 -2.49 -2.46
C ILE A 142 5.95 -2.41 -3.26
N LYS A 143 6.11 -1.36 -4.07
CA LYS A 143 7.38 -1.05 -4.73
C LYS A 143 7.83 0.35 -4.37
N LEU A 144 9.13 0.46 -4.09
CA LEU A 144 9.78 1.69 -3.69
C LEU A 144 10.69 2.17 -4.82
N TYR A 145 10.53 3.44 -5.18
CA TYR A 145 11.31 4.08 -6.23
C TYR A 145 12.20 5.14 -5.60
N TYR A 146 13.49 5.01 -5.84
CA TYR A 146 14.52 5.88 -5.30
C TYR A 146 15.08 6.77 -6.40
N HIS A 147 15.40 8.01 -6.06
CA HIS A 147 16.02 8.95 -6.98
C HIS A 147 17.43 8.50 -7.42
N ASP A 148 18.19 7.91 -6.50
CA ASP A 148 19.56 7.43 -6.74
C ASP A 148 19.85 6.17 -5.93
N ALA A 149 21.03 5.56 -6.11
CA ALA A 149 21.41 4.31 -5.45
C ALA A 149 21.80 4.45 -3.97
N ASN A 150 22.04 5.67 -3.49
CA ASN A 150 22.63 5.91 -2.17
C ASN A 150 21.61 6.40 -1.15
N ARG A 151 20.45 6.90 -1.59
CA ARG A 151 19.37 7.34 -0.69
C ARG A 151 18.57 6.16 -0.15
N ASN A 152 18.24 6.25 1.15
CA ASN A 152 17.34 5.33 1.85
C ASN A 152 15.90 5.86 1.92
N ARG A 153 15.70 7.16 1.64
CA ARG A 153 14.36 7.74 1.49
C ARG A 153 13.82 7.51 0.08
N PRO A 154 12.69 6.79 -0.08
CA PRO A 154 12.05 6.64 -1.38
C PRO A 154 11.48 7.98 -1.87
N THR A 155 11.54 8.18 -3.18
CA THR A 155 10.90 9.31 -3.87
C THR A 155 9.42 9.05 -4.10
N TYR A 156 9.09 7.80 -4.43
CA TYR A 156 7.73 7.37 -4.72
C TYR A 156 7.50 5.94 -4.21
N ILE A 157 6.26 5.66 -3.79
CA ILE A 157 5.84 4.35 -3.31
C ILE A 157 4.58 3.98 -4.09
N SER A 158 4.61 2.85 -4.80
CA SER A 158 3.41 2.27 -5.40
C SER A 158 2.93 1.10 -4.55
N ASN A 159 1.62 1.00 -4.35
CA ASN A 159 1.00 -0.17 -3.73
C ASN A 159 -0.10 -0.70 -4.65
N SER A 160 -0.17 -2.02 -4.81
CA SER A 160 -1.31 -2.72 -5.37
C SER A 160 -1.78 -3.81 -4.41
N THR A 161 -3.08 -3.89 -4.19
CA THR A 161 -3.71 -4.90 -3.34
C THR A 161 -4.69 -5.74 -4.15
N GLU A 162 -4.63 -7.04 -4.01
CA GLU A 162 -5.60 -8.01 -4.53
C GLU A 162 -6.15 -8.83 -3.36
N HIS A 163 -7.40 -9.27 -3.42
CA HIS A 163 -8.03 -10.08 -2.36
C HIS A 163 -8.86 -11.18 -3.01
N ASN A 164 -8.97 -12.35 -2.36
CA ASN A 164 -9.90 -13.36 -2.84
C ASN A 164 -11.32 -12.96 -2.44
N VAL A 165 -12.06 -12.40 -3.38
CA VAL A 165 -13.52 -12.41 -3.25
C VAL A 165 -13.93 -13.87 -3.34
N GLN A 166 -14.11 -14.56 -2.20
CA GLN A 166 -14.93 -15.75 -2.24
C GLN A 166 -16.32 -15.26 -2.63
N PRO A 167 -16.90 -15.74 -3.76
CA PRO A 167 -18.32 -15.59 -3.95
C PRO A 167 -18.92 -16.32 -2.77
N HIS A 168 -19.51 -15.58 -1.82
CA HIS A 168 -20.43 -16.17 -0.87
C HIS A 168 -21.41 -16.96 -1.74
N MET A 169 -21.22 -18.28 -1.78
CA MET A 169 -22.23 -19.21 -2.25
C MET A 169 -23.37 -18.94 -1.31
N ALA A 170 -24.23 -18.01 -1.71
CA ALA A 170 -25.41 -17.71 -0.98
C ALA A 170 -26.22 -19.01 -1.06
N LEU A 171 -26.08 -19.82 -0.02
CA LEU A 171 -27.05 -20.84 0.35
C LEU A 171 -28.31 -20.10 0.79
N PHE A 172 -28.88 -19.29 -0.12
CA PHE A 172 -30.28 -18.97 -0.11
C PHE A 172 -30.96 -20.31 -0.33
N SER A 173 -31.25 -20.97 0.78
CA SER A 173 -32.37 -21.89 0.87
C SER A 173 -33.56 -21.06 0.42
N SER A 174 -33.96 -21.22 -0.85
CA SER A 174 -35.08 -20.51 -1.44
C SER A 174 -36.28 -20.61 -0.50
N PRO A 175 -36.81 -19.49 0.05
CA PRO A 175 -38.13 -19.55 0.63
C PRO A 175 -39.08 -19.78 -0.55
N SER A 176 -39.76 -20.93 -0.53
CA SER A 176 -40.80 -21.34 -1.46
C SER A 176 -41.71 -20.15 -1.80
N CYS A 177 -41.54 -19.56 -2.97
CA CYS A 177 -42.40 -18.49 -3.44
C CYS A 177 -43.78 -19.09 -3.77
N LEU A 178 -44.78 -18.75 -2.96
CA LEU A 178 -46.18 -18.83 -3.37
C LEU A 178 -46.43 -17.82 -4.50
N PRO A 179 -47.29 -18.13 -5.48
CA PRO A 179 -47.53 -17.23 -6.60
C PRO A 179 -48.47 -16.09 -6.17
N ARG A 180 -48.07 -14.84 -6.42
CA ARG A 180 -49.04 -13.73 -6.45
C ARG A 180 -48.80 -12.84 -7.66
N THR A 181 -49.70 -13.08 -8.62
CA THR A 181 -50.18 -12.22 -9.72
C THR A 181 -49.69 -10.78 -9.78
N GLN A 182 -49.20 -10.45 -10.98
CA GLN A 182 -49.29 -9.18 -11.70
C GLN A 182 -48.68 -7.94 -11.03
N GLN A 183 -47.51 -7.52 -11.52
CA GLN A 183 -47.31 -6.12 -11.88
C GLN A 183 -46.16 -5.95 -12.89
N THR A 184 -46.42 -5.04 -13.82
CA THR A 184 -45.74 -4.72 -15.07
C THR A 184 -44.36 -4.07 -14.89
N SER A 185 -43.44 -4.43 -15.78
CA SER A 185 -42.09 -3.88 -15.93
C SER A 185 -42.05 -2.38 -16.22
N PRO A 186 -40.90 -1.75 -15.96
CA PRO A 186 -40.17 -1.16 -17.09
C PRO A 186 -38.73 -1.66 -17.19
N ILE A 187 -38.27 -1.65 -18.43
CA ILE A 187 -37.02 -2.14 -18.97
C ILE A 187 -35.83 -1.42 -18.31
N LEU A 188 -34.97 -2.18 -17.63
CA LEU A 188 -33.62 -1.74 -17.31
C LEU A 188 -32.64 -2.73 -17.93
N ASN A 189 -31.81 -2.23 -18.85
CA ASN A 189 -30.78 -2.98 -19.55
C ASN A 189 -29.81 -3.62 -18.55
N SER A 190 -29.92 -4.93 -18.38
CA SER A 190 -28.92 -5.75 -17.71
C SER A 190 -27.73 -5.96 -18.66
N ARG A 191 -26.62 -5.28 -18.36
CA ARG A 191 -25.29 -5.80 -18.69
C ARG A 191 -24.60 -6.20 -17.38
N THR A 192 -24.84 -7.45 -17.02
CA THR A 192 -23.99 -8.23 -16.14
C THR A 192 -22.69 -8.56 -16.86
N SER A 193 -21.59 -7.92 -16.46
CA SER A 193 -20.25 -8.54 -16.55
C SER A 193 -19.27 -7.81 -15.64
N ALA A 194 -18.62 -8.62 -14.80
CA ALA A 194 -17.45 -8.41 -13.95
C ALA A 194 -16.53 -7.21 -14.29
N ASN A 195 -15.98 -6.63 -13.21
CA ASN A 195 -15.00 -5.53 -13.14
C ASN A 195 -15.60 -4.12 -13.15
N SER A 196 -16.35 -3.77 -12.10
CA SER A 196 -16.70 -2.37 -11.85
C SER A 196 -15.45 -1.59 -11.42
N VAL A 197 -14.87 -0.83 -12.34
CA VAL A 197 -13.79 0.13 -12.02
C VAL A 197 -14.40 1.27 -11.20
N THR A 198 -13.91 1.42 -9.99
CA THR A 198 -14.32 2.48 -9.07
C THR A 198 -13.42 3.69 -9.28
N CYS A 199 -14.01 4.86 -9.55
CA CYS A 199 -13.23 6.09 -9.70
C CYS A 199 -12.64 6.52 -8.36
N TRP A 200 -11.31 6.70 -8.30
CA TRP A 200 -10.58 7.07 -7.10
C TRP A 200 -11.02 8.42 -6.48
N ARG A 201 -11.67 9.30 -7.27
CA ARG A 201 -12.11 10.63 -6.82
C ARG A 201 -13.56 10.66 -6.32
N TYR A 202 -14.42 9.81 -6.88
CA TYR A 202 -15.86 9.79 -6.57
C TYR A 202 -16.28 8.63 -5.66
N HIS A 203 -15.46 7.59 -5.52
CA HIS A 203 -15.83 6.32 -4.87
C HIS A 203 -17.08 5.64 -5.45
N GLU A 204 -17.55 6.09 -6.62
CA GLU A 204 -18.64 5.49 -7.37
C GLU A 204 -18.09 4.59 -8.48
N THR A 205 -18.79 3.50 -8.75
CA THR A 205 -18.49 2.57 -9.86
C THR A 205 -18.99 3.15 -11.17
N GLY A 206 -18.15 3.20 -12.21
CA GLY A 206 -18.66 3.49 -13.57
C GLY A 206 -17.74 4.19 -14.55
N HIS A 207 -16.53 4.63 -14.17
CA HIS A 207 -15.59 5.27 -15.12
C HIS A 207 -14.12 5.14 -14.68
N TYR A 208 -13.19 5.23 -15.63
CA TYR A 208 -11.75 5.26 -15.36
C TYR A 208 -11.30 6.63 -14.85
N SER A 209 -10.16 6.71 -14.16
CA SER A 209 -9.64 7.98 -13.62
C SER A 209 -9.36 9.03 -14.71
N SER A 210 -9.01 8.60 -15.92
CA SER A 210 -8.81 9.47 -17.10
C SER A 210 -10.11 10.08 -17.63
N GLU A 211 -11.25 9.53 -17.27
CA GLU A 211 -12.60 9.92 -17.73
C GLU A 211 -13.39 10.61 -16.61
N CYS A 212 -12.71 10.99 -15.51
CA CYS A 212 -13.33 11.67 -14.39
C CYS A 212 -13.72 13.10 -14.78
N PRO A 213 -15.01 13.48 -14.69
CA PRO A 213 -15.48 14.80 -15.14
C PRO A 213 -14.90 15.99 -14.36
N LEU A 214 -14.19 15.74 -13.25
CA LEU A 214 -13.47 16.75 -12.47
C LEU A 214 -12.05 17.03 -12.98
N ASN A 215 -11.61 16.43 -14.09
CA ASN A 215 -10.27 16.67 -14.62
C ASN A 215 -10.12 18.04 -15.31
N GLU A 216 -11.22 18.74 -15.62
CA GLU A 216 -11.16 19.96 -16.43
C GLU A 216 -11.05 21.28 -15.63
N THR A 217 -11.10 21.28 -14.29
CA THR A 217 -11.26 22.53 -13.52
C THR A 217 -10.05 23.02 -12.71
N GLU A 218 -8.88 22.39 -12.75
CA GLU A 218 -7.71 22.87 -12.00
C GLU A 218 -6.40 22.84 -12.80
N TYR A 219 -6.35 23.54 -13.93
CA TYR A 219 -5.07 23.94 -14.54
C TYR A 219 -5.17 25.29 -15.27
N SER A 220 -5.81 26.28 -14.64
CA SER A 220 -5.55 27.70 -14.97
C SER A 220 -4.40 28.19 -14.10
N LEU A 221 -3.18 27.93 -14.56
CA LEU A 221 -1.95 28.54 -14.04
C LEU A 221 -1.99 30.05 -14.32
N GLU A 222 -2.24 30.86 -13.28
CA GLU A 222 -1.86 32.27 -13.31
C GLU A 222 -0.33 32.38 -13.33
N THR A 223 0.17 32.96 -14.42
CA THR A 223 1.58 33.32 -14.64
C THR A 223 2.05 34.33 -13.58
N PRO A 224 3.12 34.08 -12.79
CA PRO A 224 3.70 35.13 -11.98
C PRO A 224 4.59 36.04 -12.83
N MET A 225 4.34 37.34 -12.70
CA MET A 225 5.03 38.42 -13.38
C MET A 225 6.53 38.50 -13.04
N THR A 226 7.29 38.83 -14.08
CA THR A 226 8.72 39.13 -14.12
C THR A 226 9.14 40.17 -13.06
N ALA A 227 10.00 39.79 -12.11
CA ALA A 227 10.67 40.73 -11.22
C ALA A 227 11.96 41.24 -11.88
N LYS A 228 12.06 42.57 -12.03
CA LYS A 228 13.20 43.32 -12.57
C LYS A 228 14.44 43.20 -11.66
N GLN A 229 15.60 42.99 -12.28
CA GLN A 229 16.91 43.14 -11.64
C GLN A 229 17.19 44.62 -11.26
N PRO A 230 17.87 44.90 -10.13
CA PRO A 230 18.47 46.20 -9.89
C PRO A 230 19.86 46.29 -10.55
N LEU A 231 20.06 47.35 -11.33
CA LEU A 231 21.34 47.76 -11.91
C LEU A 231 22.31 48.21 -10.81
N SER A 232 23.45 47.52 -10.71
CA SER A 232 24.65 47.98 -10.01
C SER A 232 25.51 48.83 -10.96
N GLY A 233 26.01 49.99 -10.51
CA GLY A 233 27.06 50.71 -11.24
C GLY A 233 27.32 52.12 -10.75
N ARG A 234 28.08 52.25 -9.65
CA ARG A 234 28.83 53.48 -9.30
C ARG A 234 30.08 53.55 -10.19
N SER A 235 30.31 54.69 -10.84
CA SER A 235 31.63 55.07 -11.36
C SER A 235 32.15 56.28 -10.59
N ASN A 236 33.30 56.13 -9.95
CA ASN A 236 34.19 57.19 -9.52
C ASN A 236 35.54 56.96 -10.22
N ALA A 237 35.92 57.88 -11.10
CA ALA A 237 37.26 58.27 -11.55
C ALA A 237 37.12 59.09 -12.83
#